data_AF-D2U0M2-F1
#
_entry.id   AF-D2U0M2-F1
#
_cell.length_a   1.000
_cell.length_b   1.000
_cell.length_c   1.000
_cell.angle_alpha   90.00
_cell.angle_beta   90.00
_cell.angle_gamma   90.00
#
_symmetry.space_group_name_H-M   'P 1'
#
loop_
_entity.id
_entity.type
_entity.pdbx_description
1 polymer ?
#
loop_
_entity_poly.entity_id
_entity_poly.type
_entity_poly.pdbx_seq_one_letter_code
_entity_poly.pdbx_strand_id
1 'polypeptide(L)' 'MLRYYAYALMEKAHQLDPTLLGYQMFKNWKNRLLGTENAFTCTALLYDIMIIHANEQCKETLHKIIPPAWR' A
#
# COMPACT_ATOMS: atom_id res chain seq x y z
N MET A 1 3.40 8.78 12.93
CA MET A 1 4.66 8.37 12.28
C MET A 1 4.52 7.15 11.37
N LEU A 2 3.88 6.05 11.78
CA LEU A 2 3.78 4.82 10.96
C LEU A 2 3.13 5.01 9.58
N ARG A 3 2.10 5.86 9.45
CA ARG A 3 1.47 6.17 8.16
C ARG A 3 2.44 6.80 7.16
N TYR A 4 3.27 7.74 7.62
CA TYR A 4 4.29 8.38 6.79
C TYR A 4 5.37 7.40 6.37
N TYR A 5 5.76 6.48 7.25
CA TYR A 5 6.71 5.42 6.92
C TYR A 5 6.15 4.46 5.86
N ALA A 6 4.90 4.01 6.01
CA ALA A 6 4.22 3.20 5.01
C ALA A 6 4.11 3.93 3.66
N TYR A 7 3.80 5.23 3.67
CA TYR A 7 3.81 6.06 2.47
C TYR A 7 5.19 6.11 1.80
N ALA A 8 6.26 6.35 2.56
CA ALA A 8 7.62 6.44 2.01
C ALA A 8 8.05 5.11 1.35
N LEU A 9 7.71 3.96 1.95
CA LEU A 9 7.97 2.65 1.36
C LEU A 9 7.20 2.45 0.04
N MET A 10 5.91 2.82 0.03
CA MET A 10 5.06 2.74 -1.16
C MET A 10 5.54 3.69 -2.28
N GLU A 11 5.93 4.92 -1.94
CA GLU A 11 6.50 5.89 -2.88
C GLU A 11 7.79 5.37 -3.49
N LYS A 12 8.67 4.77 -2.68
CA LYS A 12 9.90 4.18 -3.20
C LYS A 12 9.62 2.98 -4.10
N ALA A 13 8.64 2.14 -3.76
CA ALA A 13 8.23 1.03 -4.62
C ALA A 13 7.71 1.53 -5.99
N HIS A 14 6.88 2.58 -6.00
CA HIS A 14 6.36 3.17 -7.23
C HIS A 14 7.46 3.84 -8.08
N GLN A 15 8.49 4.42 -7.45
CA GLN A 15 9.66 4.94 -8.15
C GLN A 15 10.51 3.83 -8.80
N LEU A 16 10.58 2.65 -8.19
CA LEU A 16 11.34 1.51 -8.73
C LEU A 16 10.59 0.86 -9.90
N ASP A 17 9.29 0.63 -9.73
CA ASP A 17 8.44 0.05 -10.76
C ASP A 17 7.02 0.63 -10.68
N PRO A 18 6.68 1.60 -11.54
CA PRO A 18 5.35 2.20 -11.54
C PRO A 18 4.29 1.27 -12.14
N THR A 19 4.66 0.16 -12.78
CA THR A 19 3.70 -0.77 -13.42
C THR A 19 2.97 -1.64 -12.39
N LEU A 20 3.58 -1.91 -11.24
CA LEU A 20 2.99 -2.67 -10.13
C LEU A 20 1.82 -1.94 -9.44
N LEU A 21 1.83 -0.61 -9.49
CA LEU A 21 0.83 0.24 -8.86
C LEU A 21 0.53 1.42 -9.76
N GLY A 22 -0.54 1.30 -10.55
CA GLY A 22 -0.94 2.36 -11.49
C GLY A 22 -1.16 3.72 -10.81
N TYR A 23 -0.91 4.80 -11.54
CA TYR A 23 -0.89 6.17 -11.01
C TYR A 23 -2.13 6.55 -10.19
N GLN A 24 -3.33 6.18 -10.67
CA GLN A 24 -4.57 6.49 -9.96
C GLN A 24 -4.68 5.75 -8.62
N MET A 25 -4.25 4.50 -8.57
CA MET A 25 -4.25 3.70 -7.34
C MET A 25 -3.19 4.22 -6.35
N PHE A 26 -1.99 4.53 -6.84
CA PHE A 26 -0.94 5.18 -6.04
C PHE A 26 -1.43 6.50 -5.44
N LYS A 27 -2.03 7.38 -6.25
CA LYS A 27 -2.59 8.65 -5.78
C LYS A 27 -3.67 8.42 -4.71
N ASN A 28 -4.56 7.45 -4.93
CA ASN A 28 -5.63 7.14 -3.98
C ASN A 28 -5.07 6.67 -2.62
N TRP A 29 -4.11 5.74 -2.63
CA TRP A 29 -3.51 5.20 -1.40
C TRP A 29 -2.67 6.26 -0.68
N LYS A 30 -1.93 7.09 -1.42
CA LYS A 30 -1.25 8.27 -0.88
C LYS A 30 -2.23 9.16 -0.12
N ASN A 31 -3.35 9.52 -0.74
CA ASN A 31 -4.33 10.40 -0.11
C ASN A 31 -4.95 9.78 1.15
N ARG A 32 -5.20 8.47 1.13
CA ARG A 32 -5.68 7.70 2.30
C ARG A 32 -4.67 7.65 3.44
N LEU A 33 -3.38 7.49 3.14
CA LEU A 33 -2.30 7.48 4.14
C LEU A 33 -2.07 8.85 4.77
N LEU A 34 -2.03 9.90 3.94
CA LEU A 34 -1.70 11.26 4.35
C LEU A 34 -2.92 12.07 4.81
N GLY A 35 -4.13 11.58 4.55
CA GLY A 35 -5.38 12.29 4.88
C GLY A 35 -5.64 13.50 4.00
N THR A 36 -5.10 13.54 2.79
CA THR A 36 -5.29 14.62 1.81
C THR A 36 -6.54 14.39 0.95
N GLU A 37 -7.04 15.44 0.30
CA GLU A 37 -8.23 15.37 -0.58
C GLU A 37 -9.48 14.76 0.11
N ASN A 38 -9.65 14.99 1.43
CA ASN A 38 -10.74 14.42 2.24
C ASN A 38 -10.83 12.87 2.19
N ALA A 39 -9.73 12.18 1.87
CA ALA A 39 -9.71 10.73 1.67
C ALA A 39 -9.19 9.94 2.88
N PHE A 40 -9.07 10.56 4.07
CA PHE A 40 -8.57 9.88 5.26
C PHE A 40 -9.40 8.61 5.56
N THR A 41 -8.70 7.52 5.84
CA THR A 41 -9.34 6.26 6.25
C THR A 41 -8.51 5.59 7.35
N CYS A 42 -9.11 4.65 8.09
CA CYS A 42 -8.36 3.84 9.04
C CYS A 42 -7.35 2.95 8.28
N THR A 43 -6.18 2.73 8.86
CA THR A 43 -5.12 1.95 8.21
C THR A 43 -5.48 0.48 8.06
N ALA A 44 -6.43 -0.05 8.85
CA ALA A 44 -6.94 -1.41 8.67
C ALA A 44 -7.66 -1.56 7.33
N LEU A 45 -8.58 -0.65 6.99
CA LEU A 45 -9.24 -0.68 5.68
C LEU A 45 -8.27 -0.52 4.52
N LEU A 46 -7.28 0.38 4.66
CA LEU A 46 -6.27 0.53 3.61
C LEU A 46 -5.37 -0.71 3.51
N TYR A 47 -5.01 -1.32 4.64
CA TYR A 47 -4.23 -2.54 4.70
C TYR A 47 -4.92 -3.68 3.93
N ASP A 48 -6.22 -3.92 4.18
CA ASP A 48 -6.97 -4.97 3.50
C ASP A 48 -6.94 -4.78 1.97
N ILE A 49 -7.15 -3.54 1.50
CA ILE A 49 -7.08 -3.20 0.07
C ILE A 49 -5.68 -3.46 -0.50
N MET A 50 -4.63 -3.04 0.21
CA MET A 50 -3.24 -3.21 -0.24
C MET A 50 -2.81 -4.68 -0.26
N ILE A 51 -3.25 -5.47 0.72
CA ILE A 51 -2.94 -6.90 0.80
C ILE A 51 -3.64 -7.70 -0.28
N ILE A 52 -4.89 -7.38 -0.60
CA ILE A 52 -5.61 -8.00 -1.73
C ILE A 52 -4.83 -7.74 -3.03
N HIS A 53 -4.49 -6.47 -3.31
CA HIS A 53 -3.71 -6.11 -4.50
C HIS A 53 -2.35 -6.81 -4.54
N ALA A 54 -1.63 -6.83 -3.42
CA ALA A 54 -0.31 -7.48 -3.33
C ALA A 54 -0.40 -9.00 -3.49
N ASN A 55 -1.48 -9.64 -3.05
CA ASN A 55 -1.74 -11.05 -3.29
C ASN A 55 -2.03 -11.36 -4.76
N GLU A 56 -2.71 -10.46 -5.48
CA GLU A 56 -2.97 -10.63 -6.91
C GLU A 56 -1.72 -10.45 -7.77
N GLN A 57 -0.88 -9.46 -7.43
CA GLN A 57 0.28 -9.10 -8.25
C GLN A 57 1.59 -9.79 -7.82
N CYS A 58 1.76 -10.07 -6.53
CA CYS A 58 3.06 -10.39 -5.93
C CYS A 58 2.99 -11.44 -4.81
N LYS A 59 2.04 -12.38 -4.88
CA LYS A 59 1.72 -13.38 -3.83
C LYS A 59 2.96 -14.01 -3.17
N GLU A 60 3.86 -14.56 -3.99
CA GLU A 60 5.04 -15.29 -3.50
C GLU A 60 6.00 -14.39 -2.72
N THR A 61 6.16 -13.13 -3.15
CA THR A 61 6.97 -12.15 -2.43
C THR A 61 6.28 -11.72 -1.14
N LEU A 62 4.97 -11.45 -1.19
CA LEU A 62 4.18 -11.04 -0.03
C LEU A 62 4.24 -12.10 1.08
N HIS A 63 4.04 -13.37 0.74
CA HIS A 63 4.06 -14.47 1.70
C HIS A 63 5.41 -14.65 2.42
N LYS A 64 6.52 -14.19 1.82
CA LYS A 64 7.87 -14.25 2.42
C LYS A 64 8.13 -13.11 3.41
N ILE A 65 7.51 -11.95 3.21
CA ILE A 65 7.77 -10.75 4.02
C ILE A 65 6.72 -10.52 5.11
N ILE A 66 5.47 -10.94 4.88
CA ILE A 66 4.39 -10.70 5.81
C ILE A 66 4.42 -11.73 6.95
N PRO A 67 4.28 -11.30 8.22
CA PRO A 67 4.14 -12.23 9.33
C PRO A 67 2.96 -13.19 9.09
N PRO A 68 3.12 -14.51 9.29
CA PRO A 68 2.06 -15.48 9.01
C PRO A 68 0.74 -15.21 9.74
N ALA A 69 0.79 -14.62 10.94
CA ALA A 69 -0.39 -14.28 11.73
C ALA A 69 -1.17 -13.07 11.21
N TRP A 70 -0.63 -12.33 10.23
CA TRP A 70 -1.25 -11.15 9.61
C TRP A 70 -1.75 -11.43 8.19
N ARG A 71 -1.64 -12.68 7.72
CA ARG A 71 -2.18 -13.11 6.43
C ARG A 71 -3.70 -13.19 6.46
#